data_AF-A0A9E6WRF3-F1
#
_entry.id   AF-A0A9E6WRF3-F1
#
_cell.length_a   1.000
_cell.length_b   1.000
_cell.length_c   1.000
_cell.angle_alpha   90.00
_cell.angle_beta   90.00
_cell.angle_gamma   90.00
#
_symmetry.space_group_name_H-M   'P 1'
#
loop_
_entity.id
_entity.type
_entity.pdbx_description
1 polymer ?
#
loop_
_entity_poly.entity_id
_entity_poly.type
_entity_poly.pdbx_seq_one_letter_code
_entity_poly.pdbx_strand_id
1 'polypeptide(L)'
;MRKFLAALLVFVIIGSGTAQAHQPVVLLDSDTTAAKGPLLTDGTISFAIRASFTKAGQKKAFRAQFKKSDSLAVQYLIVDKKPESALKNSELPELEISAPNGSKVRITFNERTKFFEPFGRTNYLYLGRYNAVVQSGTYSFLITARSKAAITIAVGEKEILGEVVRGAVPTPTPTPTPTPTPTPTPTPTPTPTPTPTPTPTPTPTPTPTPTPTPTPTPTPTPTPTPTITSYTMSQVNANNSAASCWSVIDGNVYNLTTWINSHPGGTGAILSLCGVDGTSAFTSQHGNQSAPTERLASFKLGPLQK
;
A
#
# COMPACT_ATOMS: atom_id res chain seq x y z
N MET A 1 -12.81 53.41 18.73
CA MET A 1 -11.63 52.63 19.13
C MET A 1 -12.06 51.50 20.07
N ARG A 2 -12.14 50.26 19.58
CA ARG A 2 -12.16 49.03 20.41
C ARG A 2 -11.64 47.90 19.53
N LYS A 3 -10.35 47.60 19.68
CA LYS A 3 -9.66 46.53 18.97
C LYS A 3 -10.06 45.21 19.63
N PHE A 4 -10.78 44.35 18.91
CA PHE A 4 -10.91 42.95 19.30
C PHE A 4 -9.62 42.24 18.88
N LEU A 5 -8.71 42.01 19.83
CA LEU A 5 -7.67 41.00 19.68
C LEU A 5 -8.35 39.64 19.82
N ALA A 6 -8.64 38.99 18.69
CA ALA A 6 -8.89 37.56 18.69
C ALA A 6 -7.54 36.86 18.85
N ALA A 7 -7.29 36.28 20.02
CA ALA A 7 -6.12 35.46 20.28
C ALA A 7 -6.17 34.23 19.36
N LEU A 8 -5.34 34.25 18.33
CA LEU A 8 -5.08 33.10 17.47
C LEU A 8 -4.24 32.12 18.27
N LEU A 9 -4.88 31.11 18.86
CA LEU A 9 -4.21 30.03 19.58
C LEU A 9 -3.53 29.13 18.55
N VAL A 10 -2.31 29.51 18.16
CA VAL A 10 -1.41 28.67 17.37
C VAL A 10 -0.89 27.57 18.29
N PHE A 11 -1.49 26.39 18.21
CA PHE A 11 -0.93 25.18 18.81
C PHE A 11 0.24 24.70 17.94
N VAL A 12 1.44 25.20 18.23
CA VAL A 12 2.69 24.61 17.74
C VAL A 12 3.00 23.41 18.62
N ILE A 13 2.55 22.22 18.22
CA ILE A 13 3.02 20.95 18.81
C ILE A 13 4.26 20.54 18.03
N ILE A 14 5.44 20.83 18.59
CA ILE A 14 6.68 20.12 18.26
C ILE A 14 6.64 18.83 19.08
N GLY A 15 6.07 17.77 18.50
CA GLY A 15 5.96 16.49 19.17
C GLY A 15 5.38 15.44 18.23
N SER A 16 6.00 14.27 18.21
CA SER A 16 5.49 13.04 17.60
C SER A 16 4.08 12.79 18.12
N GLY A 17 3.07 13.02 17.26
CA GLY A 17 1.67 12.81 17.58
C GLY A 17 1.16 11.60 16.81
N THR A 18 0.46 10.70 17.51
CA THR A 18 -0.42 9.70 16.88
C THR A 18 -1.46 10.43 16.04
N ALA A 19 -1.52 10.16 14.74
CA ALA A 19 -2.51 10.73 13.85
C ALA A 19 -3.60 9.69 13.58
N GLN A 20 -4.85 10.06 13.84
CA GLN A 20 -5.99 9.21 13.53
C GLN A 20 -6.14 9.07 12.01
N ALA A 21 -6.67 7.94 11.53
CA ALA A 21 -7.26 7.91 10.20
C ALA A 21 -8.23 9.10 10.06
N HIS A 22 -8.17 9.81 8.93
CA HIS A 22 -8.85 11.10 8.67
C HIS A 22 -8.33 12.32 9.44
N GLN A 23 -7.28 12.23 10.27
CA GLN A 23 -6.66 13.43 10.81
C GLN A 23 -5.79 14.10 9.74
N PRO A 24 -6.12 15.32 9.29
CA PRO A 24 -5.45 15.91 8.15
C PRO A 24 -4.00 16.29 8.49
N VAL A 25 -3.07 15.83 7.66
CA VAL A 25 -1.66 16.23 7.73
C VAL A 25 -1.49 17.51 6.90
N VAL A 26 -1.40 18.66 7.57
CA VAL A 26 -1.26 19.95 6.89
C VAL A 26 0.19 20.22 6.54
N LEU A 27 0.52 20.41 5.26
CA LEU A 27 1.88 20.76 4.84
C LEU A 27 2.18 22.25 5.10
N LEU A 28 3.23 22.50 5.87
CA LEU A 28 3.70 23.82 6.27
C LEU A 28 4.51 24.48 5.14
N ASP A 29 4.72 25.79 5.23
CA ASP A 29 5.55 26.52 4.26
C ASP A 29 7.04 26.16 4.37
N SER A 30 7.45 25.54 5.49
CA SER A 30 8.78 24.96 5.67
C SER A 30 8.99 23.65 4.91
N ASP A 31 7.92 22.94 4.55
CA ASP A 31 7.94 21.56 4.02
C ASP A 31 8.31 21.54 2.52
N THR A 32 9.29 22.35 2.10
CA THR A 32 9.61 22.64 0.69
C THR A 32 10.33 21.52 -0.05
N THR A 33 10.85 20.52 0.68
CA THR A 33 11.52 19.33 0.14
C THR A 33 11.08 18.10 0.92
N ALA A 34 11.22 16.91 0.34
CA ALA A 34 10.81 15.67 1.00
C ALA A 34 11.47 15.49 2.38
N ALA A 35 12.75 15.87 2.52
CA ALA A 35 13.48 15.80 3.78
C ALA A 35 12.97 16.78 4.85
N LYS A 36 12.39 17.93 4.44
CA LYS A 36 11.80 18.92 5.35
C LYS A 36 10.34 18.62 5.67
N GLY A 37 9.67 17.84 4.82
CA GLY A 37 8.27 17.45 4.98
C GLY A 37 8.04 16.32 5.99
N PRO A 38 6.78 16.13 6.40
CA PRO A 38 6.39 15.03 7.28
C PRO A 38 6.64 13.67 6.62
N LEU A 39 6.90 12.67 7.46
CA LEU A 39 6.94 11.26 7.12
C LEU A 39 5.69 10.56 7.67
N LEU A 40 4.92 9.96 6.78
CA LEU A 40 3.94 8.94 7.12
C LEU A 40 4.71 7.63 7.33
N THR A 41 4.76 7.14 8.56
CA THR A 41 5.54 5.94 8.93
C THR A 41 4.96 4.65 8.34
N ASP A 42 3.67 4.66 8.02
CA ASP A 42 2.99 3.63 7.24
C ASP A 42 2.12 4.31 6.18
N GLY A 43 2.56 4.24 4.92
CA GLY A 43 1.88 4.81 3.76
C GLY A 43 0.65 4.04 3.30
N THR A 44 0.36 2.88 3.91
CA THR A 44 -0.88 2.13 3.64
C THR A 44 -2.07 2.64 4.44
N ILE A 45 -1.82 3.46 5.47
CA ILE A 45 -2.84 4.09 6.31
C ILE A 45 -3.40 5.31 5.60
N SER A 46 -4.74 5.44 5.63
CA SER A 46 -5.51 6.51 5.00
C SER A 46 -5.23 7.87 5.66
N PHE A 47 -4.34 8.64 5.05
CA PHE A 47 -4.03 10.02 5.44
C PHE A 47 -4.54 11.01 4.41
N ALA A 48 -5.14 12.11 4.89
CA ALA A 48 -5.49 13.27 4.07
C ALA A 48 -4.39 14.35 4.21
N ILE A 49 -3.54 14.51 3.20
CA ILE A 49 -2.47 15.50 3.17
C ILE A 49 -3.02 16.80 2.55
N ARG A 50 -3.14 17.85 3.36
CA ARG A 50 -3.64 19.16 2.91
C ARG A 50 -2.49 20.08 2.54
N ALA A 51 -2.53 20.66 1.34
CA ALA A 51 -1.53 21.61 0.87
C ALA A 51 -2.22 22.87 0.31
N SER A 52 -1.75 24.04 0.73
CA SER A 52 -2.25 25.34 0.27
C SER A 52 -1.10 26.17 -0.31
N PHE A 53 -1.34 26.79 -1.45
CA PHE A 53 -0.36 27.57 -2.19
C PHE A 53 -0.90 28.96 -2.47
N THR A 54 -0.07 29.97 -2.29
CA THR A 54 -0.42 31.37 -2.52
C THR A 54 0.02 31.88 -3.88
N LYS A 55 0.96 31.18 -4.55
CA LYS A 55 1.47 31.55 -5.88
C LYS A 55 2.07 30.34 -6.61
N ALA A 56 2.21 30.48 -7.93
CA ALA A 56 2.93 29.53 -8.77
C ALA A 56 4.39 29.34 -8.33
N GLY A 57 4.95 28.15 -8.56
CA GLY A 57 6.32 27.79 -8.25
C GLY A 57 6.58 27.41 -6.78
N GLN A 58 5.62 27.64 -5.87
CA GLN A 58 5.73 27.14 -4.50
C GLN A 58 5.75 25.61 -4.47
N LYS A 59 6.59 25.07 -3.59
CA LYS A 59 6.76 23.63 -3.42
C LYS A 59 6.39 23.22 -2.01
N LYS A 60 5.69 22.10 -1.89
CA LYS A 60 5.46 21.38 -0.64
C LYS A 60 5.69 19.90 -0.88
N ALA A 61 6.18 19.20 0.12
CA ALA A 61 6.54 17.82 -0.01
C ALA A 61 6.33 17.06 1.29
N PHE A 62 6.22 15.74 1.16
CA PHE A 62 6.15 14.80 2.27
C PHE A 62 6.71 13.45 1.83
N ARG A 63 6.74 12.51 2.76
CA ARG A 63 7.23 11.15 2.54
C ARG A 63 6.24 10.14 3.09
N ALA A 64 6.25 8.94 2.53
CA ALA A 64 5.53 7.80 3.08
C ALA A 64 6.38 6.53 2.99
N GLN A 65 6.37 5.74 4.05
CA GLN A 65 7.07 4.47 4.13
C GLN A 65 6.17 3.31 3.73
N PHE A 66 6.69 2.41 2.91
CA PHE A 66 6.01 1.20 2.49
C PHE A 66 6.90 0.00 2.73
N LYS A 67 6.28 -1.14 3.01
CA LYS A 67 6.90 -2.46 3.02
C LYS A 67 6.76 -3.10 1.64
N LYS A 68 7.51 -4.17 1.42
CA LYS A 68 7.44 -4.93 0.17
C LYS A 68 6.02 -5.45 -0.06
N SER A 69 5.51 -5.25 -1.28
CA SER A 69 4.17 -5.67 -1.71
C SER A 69 3.02 -4.89 -1.08
N ASP A 70 3.30 -3.80 -0.37
CA ASP A 70 2.25 -2.87 0.02
C ASP A 70 1.65 -2.19 -1.22
N SER A 71 0.41 -1.71 -1.08
CA SER A 71 -0.26 -0.89 -2.08
C SER A 71 0.01 0.58 -1.80
N LEU A 72 0.61 1.28 -2.76
CA LEU A 72 0.60 2.74 -2.82
C LEU A 72 -0.67 3.17 -3.54
N ALA A 73 -1.66 3.57 -2.76
CA ALA A 73 -2.88 4.20 -3.27
C ALA A 73 -2.79 5.72 -3.05
N VAL A 74 -3.00 6.49 -4.12
CA VAL A 74 -2.96 7.94 -4.11
C VAL A 74 -4.19 8.49 -4.80
N GLN A 75 -4.88 9.42 -4.16
CA GLN A 75 -6.02 10.12 -4.75
C GLN A 75 -5.75 11.62 -4.67
N TYR A 76 -5.94 12.33 -5.78
CA TYR A 76 -5.81 13.78 -5.84
C TYR A 76 -7.19 14.41 -5.80
N LEU A 77 -7.43 15.26 -4.80
CA LEU A 77 -8.72 15.91 -4.57
C LEU A 77 -8.59 17.44 -4.44
N ILE A 78 -9.68 18.11 -4.80
CA ILE A 78 -9.94 19.51 -4.45
C ILE A 78 -11.33 19.61 -3.83
N VAL A 79 -11.57 20.64 -3.02
CA VAL A 79 -12.91 20.90 -2.49
C VAL A 79 -13.83 21.30 -3.65
N ASP A 80 -15.05 20.75 -3.70
CA ASP A 80 -16.10 21.12 -4.66
C ASP A 80 -16.75 22.46 -4.27
N LYS A 81 -15.92 23.51 -4.19
CA LYS A 81 -16.32 24.89 -3.91
C LYS A 81 -15.32 25.84 -4.55
N LYS A 82 -15.79 27.02 -4.97
CA LYS A 82 -14.90 28.09 -5.47
C LYS A 82 -13.99 28.62 -4.34
N PRO A 83 -12.74 28.99 -4.65
CA PRO A 83 -12.15 29.03 -5.99
C PRO A 83 -11.66 27.69 -6.53
N GLU A 84 -11.45 26.67 -5.68
CA GLU A 84 -10.81 25.41 -6.06
C GLU A 84 -11.52 24.68 -7.20
N SER A 85 -12.85 24.53 -7.13
CA SER A 85 -13.63 23.80 -8.15
C SER A 85 -13.59 24.44 -9.54
N ALA A 86 -13.20 25.72 -9.65
CA ALA A 86 -13.08 26.43 -10.91
C ALA A 86 -11.69 26.30 -11.59
N LEU A 87 -10.69 25.77 -10.88
CA LEU A 87 -9.33 25.60 -11.42
C LEU A 87 -9.34 24.64 -12.61
N LYS A 88 -8.72 25.02 -13.72
CA LYS A 88 -8.47 24.14 -14.86
C LYS A 88 -7.32 23.18 -14.56
N ASN A 89 -7.24 22.07 -15.31
CA ASN A 89 -6.16 21.08 -15.10
C ASN A 89 -4.75 21.69 -15.26
N SER A 90 -4.58 22.71 -16.11
CA SER A 90 -3.32 23.45 -16.28
C SER A 90 -2.97 24.37 -15.09
N GLU A 91 -3.93 24.70 -14.24
CA GLU A 91 -3.75 25.58 -13.08
C GLU A 91 -3.53 24.80 -11.78
N LEU A 92 -3.89 23.51 -11.76
CA LEU A 92 -3.72 22.64 -10.60
C LEU A 92 -2.23 22.40 -10.28
N PRO A 93 -1.87 22.37 -8.98
CA PRO A 93 -0.54 21.95 -8.56
C PRO A 93 -0.18 20.56 -9.08
N GLU A 94 1.03 20.42 -9.59
CA GLU A 94 1.53 19.14 -10.07
C GLU A 94 1.99 18.26 -8.90
N LEU A 95 1.68 16.96 -8.93
CA LEU A 95 2.18 15.98 -7.95
C LEU A 95 3.12 14.98 -8.64
N GLU A 96 4.40 14.99 -8.25
CA GLU A 96 5.42 14.01 -8.64
C GLU A 96 5.70 13.08 -7.45
N ILE A 97 5.63 11.76 -7.69
CA ILE A 97 5.95 10.71 -6.74
C ILE A 97 7.28 10.09 -7.16
N SER A 98 8.25 10.06 -6.27
CA SER A 98 9.56 9.44 -6.47
C SER A 98 9.71 8.18 -5.60
N ALA A 99 10.02 7.06 -6.22
CA ALA A 99 10.29 5.79 -5.58
C ALA A 99 11.74 5.72 -5.04
N PRO A 100 12.04 4.80 -4.09
CA PRO A 100 13.38 4.63 -3.52
C PRO A 100 14.47 4.30 -4.55
N ASN A 101 14.12 3.65 -5.66
CA ASN A 101 15.03 3.34 -6.77
C ASN A 101 15.26 4.54 -7.72
N GLY A 102 14.69 5.71 -7.42
CA GLY A 102 14.80 6.91 -8.26
C GLY A 102 13.77 7.02 -9.39
N SER A 103 12.94 5.99 -9.62
CA SER A 103 11.85 6.07 -10.60
C SER A 103 10.81 7.12 -10.18
N LYS A 104 10.21 7.79 -11.16
CA LYS A 104 9.26 8.89 -10.92
C LYS A 104 7.98 8.70 -11.71
N VAL A 105 6.87 9.11 -11.12
CA VAL A 105 5.56 9.19 -11.77
C VAL A 105 4.89 10.51 -11.43
N ARG A 106 4.17 11.09 -12.39
CA ARG A 106 3.35 12.29 -12.19
C ARG A 106 1.89 11.89 -12.24
N ILE A 107 1.08 12.45 -11.34
CA ILE A 107 -0.36 12.22 -11.37
C ILE A 107 -0.97 12.90 -12.59
N THR A 108 -1.71 12.13 -13.38
CA THR A 108 -2.50 12.63 -14.50
C THR A 108 -3.89 13.01 -14.03
N PHE A 109 -4.38 14.17 -14.48
CA PHE A 109 -5.76 14.61 -14.22
C PHE A 109 -6.68 14.16 -15.35
N ASN A 110 -7.43 13.09 -15.13
CA ASN A 110 -8.29 12.45 -16.11
C ASN A 110 -9.76 12.34 -15.67
N GLU A 111 -10.10 12.81 -14.46
CA GLU A 111 -11.47 12.80 -13.95
C GLU A 111 -11.84 14.10 -13.23
N ARG A 112 -13.14 14.28 -12.97
CA ARG A 112 -13.74 15.30 -12.09
C ARG A 112 -14.98 14.73 -11.43
N THR A 113 -14.78 13.71 -10.61
CA THR A 113 -15.88 12.93 -10.02
C THR A 113 -16.21 13.47 -8.64
N LYS A 114 -17.49 13.76 -8.38
CA LYS A 114 -17.93 14.23 -7.05
C LYS A 114 -17.79 13.14 -6.00
N PHE A 115 -17.34 13.54 -4.82
CA PHE A 115 -17.21 12.68 -3.65
C PHE A 115 -17.61 13.44 -2.41
N PHE A 116 -18.55 12.90 -1.64
CA PHE A 116 -18.90 13.42 -0.34
C PHE A 116 -18.12 12.65 0.73
N GLU A 117 -17.22 13.34 1.44
CA GLU A 117 -16.52 12.76 2.58
C GLU A 117 -17.42 12.88 3.83
N PRO A 118 -17.90 11.75 4.39
CA PRO A 118 -18.93 11.78 5.43
C PRO A 118 -18.42 12.31 6.78
N PHE A 119 -17.15 12.10 7.11
CA PHE A 119 -16.57 12.46 8.40
C PHE A 119 -16.38 13.97 8.56
N GLY A 120 -15.72 14.63 7.61
CA GLY A 120 -15.56 16.09 7.58
C GLY A 120 -16.68 16.81 6.85
N ARG A 121 -17.72 16.09 6.40
CA ARG A 121 -18.91 16.61 5.69
C ARG A 121 -18.55 17.54 4.53
N THR A 122 -17.46 17.21 3.83
CA THR A 122 -16.89 18.05 2.78
C THR A 122 -17.12 17.41 1.42
N ASN A 123 -17.64 18.19 0.47
CA ASN A 123 -17.71 17.76 -0.92
C ASN A 123 -16.36 18.01 -1.60
N TYR A 124 -15.86 16.98 -2.25
CA TYR A 124 -14.62 16.99 -3.02
C TYR A 124 -14.90 16.63 -4.49
N LEU A 125 -13.95 16.99 -5.34
CA LEU A 125 -13.79 16.45 -6.68
C LEU A 125 -12.53 15.60 -6.71
N TYR A 126 -12.67 14.33 -7.08
CA TYR A 126 -11.54 13.51 -7.52
C TYR A 126 -11.04 14.00 -8.86
N LEU A 127 -9.72 14.17 -8.99
CA LEU A 127 -9.08 14.66 -10.20
C LEU A 127 -8.19 13.62 -10.87
N GLY A 128 -7.61 12.72 -10.08
CA GLY A 128 -6.77 11.64 -10.57
C GLY A 128 -6.47 10.65 -9.44
N ARG A 129 -6.23 9.41 -9.84
CA ARG A 129 -5.91 8.30 -8.94
C ARG A 129 -4.70 7.56 -9.46
N TYR A 130 -3.88 7.06 -8.54
CA TYR A 130 -2.73 6.24 -8.86
C TYR A 130 -2.64 5.11 -7.85
N ASN A 131 -2.56 3.89 -8.36
CA ASN A 131 -2.42 2.68 -7.56
C ASN A 131 -1.24 1.88 -8.12
N ALA A 132 -0.35 1.43 -7.24
CA ALA A 132 0.74 0.54 -7.60
C ALA A 132 1.11 -0.35 -6.43
N VAL A 133 1.49 -1.59 -6.73
CA VAL A 133 2.22 -2.43 -5.78
C VAL A 133 3.65 -1.91 -5.70
N VAL A 134 4.11 -1.60 -4.49
CA VAL A 134 5.40 -0.93 -4.29
C VAL A 134 6.45 -1.84 -3.67
N GLN A 135 7.72 -1.49 -3.93
CA GLN A 135 8.85 -2.05 -3.21
C GLN A 135 8.95 -1.42 -1.82
N SER A 136 9.66 -2.09 -0.93
CA SER A 136 9.94 -1.53 0.39
C SER A 136 10.76 -0.25 0.27
N GLY A 137 10.46 0.75 1.10
CA GLY A 137 11.26 1.95 1.25
C GLY A 137 10.43 3.22 1.42
N THR A 138 11.12 4.36 1.41
CA THR A 138 10.50 5.67 1.57
C THR A 138 10.24 6.32 0.22
N TYR A 139 8.98 6.52 -0.11
CA TYR A 139 8.55 7.27 -1.28
C TYR A 139 8.47 8.75 -0.94
N SER A 140 8.83 9.60 -1.89
CA SER A 140 8.78 11.07 -1.76
C SER A 140 7.71 11.65 -2.67
N PHE A 141 6.96 12.61 -2.14
CA PHE A 141 5.87 13.27 -2.84
C PHE A 141 6.21 14.75 -2.93
N LEU A 142 6.37 15.28 -4.13
CA LEU A 142 6.66 16.69 -4.38
C LEU A 142 5.49 17.32 -5.11
N ILE A 143 4.88 18.32 -4.47
CA ILE A 143 3.80 19.12 -5.02
C ILE A 143 4.38 20.47 -5.46
N THR A 144 4.20 20.83 -6.73
CA THR A 144 4.63 22.12 -7.29
C THR A 144 3.42 22.90 -7.78
N ALA A 145 3.17 24.05 -7.15
CA ALA A 145 2.05 24.92 -7.51
C ALA A 145 2.21 25.51 -8.91
N ARG A 146 1.13 25.50 -9.70
CA ARG A 146 1.03 26.24 -10.97
C ARG A 146 0.25 27.54 -10.83
N SER A 147 -0.52 27.68 -9.76
CA SER A 147 -1.33 28.85 -9.42
C SER A 147 -1.61 28.88 -7.91
N LYS A 148 -2.40 29.84 -7.44
CA LYS A 148 -2.97 29.80 -6.09
C LYS A 148 -4.01 28.68 -6.01
N ALA A 149 -3.81 27.73 -5.11
CA ALA A 149 -4.69 26.57 -4.98
C ALA A 149 -4.61 25.94 -3.58
N ALA A 150 -5.69 25.31 -3.14
CA ALA A 150 -5.68 24.39 -2.01
C ALA A 150 -6.11 22.99 -2.51
N ILE A 151 -5.35 21.97 -2.12
CA ILE A 151 -5.56 20.59 -2.56
C ILE A 151 -5.50 19.63 -1.38
N THR A 152 -6.08 18.44 -1.57
CA THR A 152 -5.95 17.31 -0.66
C THR A 152 -5.40 16.11 -1.42
N ILE A 153 -4.32 15.53 -0.95
CA ILE A 153 -3.79 14.26 -1.44
C ILE A 153 -4.17 13.19 -0.42
N ALA A 154 -4.96 12.20 -0.80
CA ALA A 154 -5.15 11.02 0.02
C ALA A 154 -4.03 10.02 -0.30
N VAL A 155 -3.43 9.44 0.73
CA VAL A 155 -2.45 8.35 0.62
C VAL A 155 -2.89 7.20 1.51
N GLY A 156 -2.78 5.96 1.01
CA GLY A 156 -3.19 4.76 1.72
C GLY A 156 -4.70 4.53 1.70
N GLU A 157 -5.14 3.39 2.24
CA GLU A 157 -6.54 2.95 2.25
C GLU A 157 -6.97 2.36 3.61
N LYS A 158 -6.03 2.03 4.51
CA LYS A 158 -6.36 1.45 5.82
C LYS A 158 -6.84 2.52 6.78
N GLU A 159 -8.06 2.38 7.26
CA GLU A 159 -8.70 3.32 8.21
C GLU A 159 -8.34 2.99 9.67
N ILE A 160 -7.05 2.94 9.97
CA ILE A 160 -6.50 2.69 11.32
C ILE A 160 -5.65 3.87 11.81
N LEU A 161 -5.34 3.91 13.10
CA LEU A 161 -4.42 4.92 13.64
C LEU A 161 -3.02 4.76 13.03
N GLY A 162 -2.39 5.87 12.66
CA GLY A 162 -1.02 5.89 12.16
C GLY A 162 -0.16 6.96 12.83
N GLU A 163 1.13 6.99 12.50
CA GLU A 163 2.08 7.95 13.07
C GLU A 163 2.66 8.85 11.98
N VAL A 164 2.70 10.15 12.28
CA VAL A 164 3.27 11.18 11.40
C VAL A 164 4.43 11.86 12.12
N VAL A 165 5.62 11.73 11.57
CA VAL A 165 6.84 12.32 12.13
C VAL A 165 7.24 13.54 11.30
N ARG A 166 7.52 14.67 11.97
CA ARG A 166 8.02 15.89 11.31
C ARG A 166 9.51 16.07 11.56
N GLY A 167 10.20 16.66 10.59
CA GLY A 167 11.63 16.97 10.65
C GLY A 167 12.49 15.99 9.86
N ALA A 168 13.81 16.15 9.99
CA ALA A 168 14.76 15.25 9.38
C ALA A 168 14.49 13.83 9.91
N VAL A 169 14.34 12.86 9.01
CA VAL A 169 14.34 11.46 9.43
C VAL A 169 15.70 11.21 10.07
N PRO A 170 15.79 10.62 11.28
CA PRO A 170 17.06 10.13 11.76
C PRO A 170 17.58 9.19 10.67
N THR A 171 18.70 9.55 10.05
CA THR A 171 19.40 8.67 9.12
C THR A 171 19.47 7.32 9.80
N PRO A 172 18.95 6.22 9.21
CA PRO A 172 19.09 4.91 9.83
C PRO A 172 20.56 4.75 10.12
N THR A 173 20.92 4.65 11.40
CA THR A 173 22.29 4.32 11.78
C THR A 173 22.60 3.05 11.00
N PRO A 174 23.63 3.03 10.14
CA PRO A 174 23.93 1.86 9.35
C PRO A 174 23.98 0.68 10.31
N THR A 175 23.13 -0.33 10.11
CA THR A 175 23.25 -1.59 10.82
C THR A 175 24.70 -2.01 10.66
N PRO A 176 25.46 -2.21 11.76
CA PRO A 176 26.87 -2.54 11.65
C PRO A 176 26.99 -3.70 10.67
N THR A 177 27.74 -3.48 9.59
CA THR A 177 28.11 -4.56 8.69
C THR A 177 28.65 -5.68 9.55
N PRO A 178 28.12 -6.92 9.47
CA PRO A 178 28.63 -8.01 10.28
C PRO A 178 30.14 -8.04 10.05
N THR A 179 30.91 -7.82 11.12
CA THR A 179 32.36 -7.92 11.08
C THR A 179 32.65 -9.31 10.52
N PRO A 180 33.47 -9.44 9.46
CA PRO A 180 33.79 -10.75 8.92
C PRO A 180 34.31 -11.61 10.07
N THR A 181 33.63 -12.72 10.34
CA THR A 181 34.08 -13.72 11.29
C THR A 181 35.52 -14.08 10.90
N PRO A 182 36.50 -14.00 11.83
CA PRO A 182 37.88 -14.30 11.49
C PRO A 182 37.95 -15.70 10.89
N THR A 183 38.51 -15.80 9.68
CA THR A 183 38.82 -17.06 9.02
C THR A 183 39.65 -17.91 10.00
N PRO A 184 39.27 -19.16 10.31
CA PRO A 184 40.04 -19.99 11.21
C PRO A 184 41.47 -20.11 10.67
N THR A 185 42.44 -19.77 11.51
CA THR A 185 43.86 -19.95 11.23
C THR A 185 44.10 -21.44 10.93
N PRO A 186 44.79 -21.79 9.83
CA PRO A 186 45.07 -23.18 9.52
C PRO A 186 45.87 -23.83 10.66
N THR A 187 45.32 -24.89 11.23
CA THR A 187 46.00 -25.78 12.19
C THR A 187 47.32 -26.28 11.58
N PRO A 188 48.45 -26.28 12.30
CA PRO A 188 49.72 -26.74 11.76
C PRO A 188 49.64 -28.19 11.29
N THR A 189 50.13 -28.41 10.08
CA THR A 189 50.23 -29.71 9.41
C THR A 189 51.07 -30.68 10.26
N PRO A 190 50.58 -31.89 10.59
CA PRO A 190 51.38 -32.89 11.28
C PRO A 190 52.55 -33.36 10.40
N THR A 191 53.72 -33.48 11.03
CA THR A 191 54.99 -33.96 10.48
C THR A 191 54.85 -35.36 9.84
N PRO A 192 55.43 -35.61 8.66
CA PRO A 192 55.29 -36.90 7.97
C PRO A 192 55.94 -38.04 8.76
N THR A 193 55.18 -39.12 8.91
CA THR A 193 55.63 -40.43 9.44
C THR A 193 56.29 -41.23 8.30
N PRO A 194 57.37 -41.99 8.54
CA PRO A 194 58.15 -42.63 7.49
C PRO A 194 57.36 -43.64 6.65
N THR A 195 57.69 -43.62 5.36
CA THR A 195 57.12 -44.36 4.23
C THR A 195 57.23 -45.88 4.39
N PRO A 196 56.11 -46.63 4.37
CA PRO A 196 56.14 -48.06 4.12
C PRO A 196 56.27 -48.37 2.61
N THR A 197 57.01 -49.45 2.36
CA THR A 197 57.47 -50.10 1.13
C THR A 197 56.41 -50.28 0.02
N PRO A 198 56.78 -50.20 -1.28
CA PRO A 198 55.84 -50.31 -2.39
C PRO A 198 55.11 -51.67 -2.43
N THR A 199 53.78 -51.61 -2.50
CA THR A 199 52.88 -52.75 -2.73
C THR A 199 52.47 -52.73 -4.22
N PRO A 200 52.39 -53.89 -4.92
CA PRO A 200 52.29 -53.95 -6.37
C PRO A 200 51.03 -53.29 -6.96
N THR A 201 51.24 -52.67 -8.11
CA THR A 201 50.27 -51.95 -8.95
C THR A 201 49.06 -52.81 -9.31
N PRO A 202 47.82 -52.43 -8.93
CA PRO A 202 46.63 -53.01 -9.51
C PRO A 202 46.32 -52.42 -10.89
N THR A 203 45.88 -53.33 -11.75
CA THR A 203 45.44 -53.23 -13.14
C THR A 203 44.42 -52.09 -13.39
N PRO A 204 44.42 -51.42 -14.57
CA PRO A 204 43.50 -50.32 -14.84
C PRO A 204 42.02 -50.75 -14.78
N THR A 205 41.27 -50.09 -13.91
CA THR A 205 39.82 -50.18 -13.79
C THR A 205 39.15 -49.51 -15.00
N PRO A 206 38.12 -50.14 -15.63
CA PRO A 206 37.46 -49.57 -16.80
C PRO A 206 36.73 -48.26 -16.46
N THR A 207 36.86 -47.29 -17.37
CA THR A 207 36.21 -45.98 -17.35
C THR A 207 34.68 -46.11 -17.20
N PRO A 208 34.04 -45.44 -16.22
CA PRO A 208 32.59 -45.49 -16.10
C PRO A 208 31.92 -44.79 -17.28
N THR A 209 30.97 -45.49 -17.87
CA THR A 209 30.02 -45.03 -18.89
C THR A 209 29.18 -43.88 -18.35
N PRO A 210 28.87 -42.83 -19.16
CA PRO A 210 28.08 -41.68 -18.69
C PRO A 210 26.70 -42.13 -18.19
N THR A 211 26.35 -41.66 -16.99
CA THR A 211 25.05 -41.86 -16.36
C THR A 211 23.95 -41.15 -17.18
N PRO A 212 22.83 -41.81 -17.51
CA PRO A 212 21.74 -41.17 -18.23
C PRO A 212 21.09 -40.06 -17.39
N THR A 213 20.88 -38.92 -18.03
CA THR A 213 20.13 -37.78 -17.51
C THR A 213 18.76 -38.22 -16.97
N PRO A 214 18.36 -37.83 -15.75
CA PRO A 214 17.07 -38.23 -15.20
C PRO A 214 15.92 -37.65 -16.05
N THR A 215 15.02 -38.54 -16.45
CA THR A 215 13.73 -38.21 -17.08
C THR A 215 12.90 -37.33 -16.13
N PRO A 216 12.23 -36.27 -16.62
CA PRO A 216 11.40 -35.43 -15.77
C PRO A 216 10.31 -36.27 -15.09
N THR A 217 10.24 -36.15 -13.77
CA THR A 217 9.17 -36.73 -12.95
C THR A 217 7.82 -36.20 -13.42
N PRO A 218 6.79 -37.05 -13.62
CA PRO A 218 5.47 -36.60 -14.02
C PRO A 218 4.89 -35.65 -12.98
N THR A 219 4.41 -34.50 -13.44
CA THR A 219 3.62 -33.55 -12.66
C THR A 219 2.49 -34.30 -11.95
N PRO A 220 2.30 -34.12 -10.62
CA PRO A 220 1.23 -34.81 -9.92
C PRO A 220 -0.11 -34.46 -10.55
N THR A 221 -0.90 -35.49 -10.86
CA THR A 221 -2.29 -35.38 -11.27
C THR A 221 -3.04 -34.56 -10.20
N PRO A 222 -3.85 -33.56 -10.57
CA PRO A 222 -4.57 -32.76 -9.58
C PRO A 222 -5.48 -33.69 -8.75
N THR A 223 -5.25 -33.70 -7.44
CA THR A 223 -6.16 -34.29 -6.47
C THR A 223 -7.55 -33.70 -6.71
N PRO A 224 -8.63 -34.52 -6.81
CA PRO A 224 -9.97 -34.00 -7.03
C PRO A 224 -10.31 -33.02 -5.91
N THR A 225 -10.64 -31.79 -6.30
CA THR A 225 -11.13 -30.76 -5.38
C THR A 225 -12.33 -31.31 -4.63
N PRO A 226 -12.34 -31.31 -3.29
CA PRO A 226 -13.49 -31.80 -2.53
C PRO A 226 -14.74 -31.03 -2.95
N THR A 227 -15.83 -31.75 -3.21
CA THR A 227 -17.14 -31.15 -3.47
C THR A 227 -17.64 -30.54 -2.16
N ILE A 228 -17.30 -29.26 -1.93
CA ILE A 228 -17.75 -28.52 -0.74
C ILE A 228 -19.26 -28.27 -0.87
N THR A 229 -20.06 -28.95 -0.05
CA THR A 229 -21.53 -28.80 -0.04
C THR A 229 -21.96 -27.46 0.57
N SER A 230 -21.15 -26.86 1.45
CA SER A 230 -21.38 -25.55 2.07
C SER A 230 -20.11 -24.98 2.71
N TYR A 231 -20.06 -23.66 2.88
CA TYR A 231 -18.93 -22.93 3.49
C TYR A 231 -19.25 -22.51 4.92
N THR A 232 -18.24 -22.42 5.79
CA THR A 232 -18.41 -21.95 7.18
C THR A 232 -18.01 -20.49 7.35
N MET A 233 -18.53 -19.82 8.39
CA MET A 233 -18.06 -18.48 8.75
C MET A 233 -16.57 -18.44 9.10
N SER A 234 -16.00 -19.51 9.65
CA SER A 234 -14.56 -19.56 9.90
C SER A 234 -13.74 -19.50 8.61
N GLN A 235 -14.21 -20.14 7.53
CA GLN A 235 -13.56 -20.05 6.22
C GLN A 235 -13.72 -18.66 5.63
N VAL A 236 -14.88 -18.02 5.80
CA VAL A 236 -15.09 -16.63 5.40
C VAL A 236 -14.11 -15.72 6.14
N ASN A 237 -14.07 -15.79 7.47
CA ASN A 237 -13.18 -14.98 8.32
C ASN A 237 -11.68 -15.16 8.00
N ALA A 238 -11.26 -16.34 7.53
CA ALA A 238 -9.88 -16.59 7.11
C ALA A 238 -9.52 -15.88 5.78
N ASN A 239 -10.52 -15.48 5.00
CA ASN A 239 -10.38 -14.73 3.76
C ASN A 239 -10.82 -13.28 3.98
N ASN A 240 -10.14 -12.59 4.88
CA ASN A 240 -10.45 -11.23 5.36
C ASN A 240 -9.49 -10.14 4.86
N SER A 241 -8.82 -10.35 3.73
CA SER A 241 -7.78 -9.42 3.23
C SER A 241 -7.97 -9.08 1.75
N ALA A 242 -7.31 -8.03 1.28
CA ALA A 242 -7.33 -7.67 -0.15
C ALA A 242 -6.79 -8.79 -1.07
N ALA A 243 -5.88 -9.62 -0.54
CA ALA A 243 -5.30 -10.75 -1.28
C ALA A 243 -6.21 -12.00 -1.28
N SER A 244 -7.13 -12.09 -0.32
CA SER A 244 -8.17 -13.11 -0.29
C SER A 244 -9.36 -12.58 0.49
N CYS A 245 -10.39 -12.16 -0.24
CA CYS A 245 -11.55 -11.44 0.26
C CYS A 245 -12.84 -12.21 -0.03
N TRP A 246 -13.39 -12.86 0.99
CA TRP A 246 -14.70 -13.50 0.91
C TRP A 246 -15.71 -12.75 1.74
N SER A 247 -16.98 -12.78 1.35
CA SER A 247 -18.06 -12.18 2.15
C SER A 247 -19.32 -13.02 2.07
N VAL A 248 -20.15 -12.97 3.11
CA VAL A 248 -21.51 -13.52 3.07
C VAL A 248 -22.49 -12.44 2.65
N ILE A 249 -23.27 -12.72 1.62
CA ILE A 249 -24.43 -11.91 1.24
C ILE A 249 -25.64 -12.84 1.12
N ASP A 250 -26.70 -12.56 1.89
CA ASP A 250 -27.97 -13.29 1.83
C ASP A 250 -27.79 -14.82 1.92
N GLY A 251 -27.00 -15.26 2.92
CA GLY A 251 -26.74 -16.67 3.20
C GLY A 251 -25.85 -17.40 2.18
N ASN A 252 -25.20 -16.69 1.26
CA ASN A 252 -24.27 -17.25 0.29
C ASN A 252 -22.88 -16.63 0.43
N VAL A 253 -21.84 -17.41 0.18
CA VAL A 253 -20.43 -16.98 0.23
C VAL A 253 -19.96 -16.60 -1.16
N TYR A 254 -19.26 -15.47 -1.25
CA TYR A 254 -18.73 -14.91 -2.50
C TYR A 254 -17.22 -14.66 -2.37
N ASN A 255 -16.47 -14.97 -3.42
CA ASN A 255 -15.07 -14.56 -3.54
C ASN A 255 -14.97 -13.26 -4.32
N LEU A 256 -14.80 -12.16 -3.61
CA LEU A 256 -14.78 -10.80 -4.17
C LEU A 256 -13.37 -10.31 -4.49
N THR A 257 -12.33 -11.12 -4.26
CA THR A 257 -10.91 -10.75 -4.38
C THR A 257 -10.59 -10.05 -5.70
N THR A 258 -11.06 -10.60 -6.82
CA THR A 258 -10.81 -10.03 -8.15
C THR A 258 -11.71 -8.84 -8.47
N TRP A 259 -12.79 -8.64 -7.72
CA TRP A 259 -13.76 -7.58 -7.94
C TRP A 259 -13.41 -6.27 -7.21
N ILE A 260 -12.57 -6.33 -6.17
CA ILE A 260 -12.18 -5.19 -5.33
C ILE A 260 -11.87 -3.95 -6.16
N ASN A 261 -10.99 -4.09 -7.17
CA ASN A 261 -10.48 -2.97 -7.98
C ASN A 261 -11.46 -2.47 -9.06
N SER A 262 -12.54 -3.21 -9.30
CA SER A 262 -13.52 -2.89 -10.34
C SER A 262 -14.88 -2.49 -9.77
N HIS A 263 -15.02 -2.51 -8.44
CA HIS A 263 -16.25 -2.12 -7.79
C HIS A 263 -16.52 -0.60 -7.96
N PRO A 264 -17.67 -0.19 -8.56
CA PRO A 264 -17.96 1.22 -8.82
C PRO A 264 -18.05 2.10 -7.56
N GLY A 265 -18.40 1.51 -6.40
CA GLY A 265 -18.41 2.19 -5.11
C GLY A 265 -17.03 2.36 -4.48
N GLY A 266 -15.96 1.95 -5.17
CA GLY A 266 -14.58 1.98 -4.69
C GLY A 266 -14.15 0.67 -4.02
N THR A 267 -12.84 0.48 -3.92
CA THR A 267 -12.15 -0.67 -3.32
C THR A 267 -12.53 -0.84 -1.86
N GLY A 268 -12.52 0.25 -1.09
CA GLY A 268 -12.83 0.26 0.34
C GLY A 268 -14.20 -0.32 0.70
N ALA A 269 -15.18 -0.17 -0.18
CA ALA A 269 -16.52 -0.73 0.03
C ALA A 269 -16.58 -2.27 -0.06
N ILE A 270 -15.64 -2.89 -0.79
CA ILE A 270 -15.49 -4.35 -0.82
C ILE A 270 -14.55 -4.81 0.29
N LEU A 271 -13.48 -4.06 0.55
CA LEU A 271 -12.50 -4.39 1.59
C LEU A 271 -13.13 -4.45 2.98
N SER A 272 -14.12 -3.59 3.28
CA SER A 272 -14.86 -3.62 4.54
C SER A 272 -15.75 -4.87 4.72
N LEU A 273 -16.00 -5.62 3.64
CA LEU A 273 -16.82 -6.83 3.64
C LEU A 273 -15.99 -8.11 3.67
N CYS A 274 -14.66 -8.01 3.54
CA CYS A 274 -13.80 -9.19 3.57
C CYS A 274 -13.83 -9.85 4.95
N GLY A 275 -14.15 -11.13 4.97
CA GLY A 275 -14.19 -11.96 6.16
C GLY A 275 -15.37 -11.74 7.07
N VAL A 276 -16.45 -11.11 6.61
CA VAL A 276 -17.66 -10.87 7.43
C VAL A 276 -18.95 -11.18 6.68
N ASP A 277 -20.06 -11.21 7.42
CA ASP A 277 -21.39 -11.13 6.82
C ASP A 277 -21.69 -9.69 6.42
N GLY A 278 -21.64 -9.45 5.11
CA GLY A 278 -21.86 -8.16 4.49
C GLY A 278 -23.31 -7.90 4.08
N THR A 279 -24.25 -8.79 4.42
CA THR A 279 -25.63 -8.73 3.91
C THR A 279 -26.28 -7.37 4.16
N SER A 280 -26.23 -6.86 5.40
CA SER A 280 -26.83 -5.55 5.72
C SER A 280 -26.17 -4.39 4.96
N ALA A 281 -24.85 -4.42 4.83
CA ALA A 281 -24.10 -3.40 4.10
C ALA A 281 -24.44 -3.44 2.60
N PHE A 282 -24.48 -4.63 2.00
CA PHE A 282 -24.87 -4.80 0.60
C PHE A 282 -26.32 -4.36 0.35
N THR A 283 -27.27 -4.83 1.16
CA THR A 283 -28.69 -4.49 1.00
C THR A 283 -28.95 -3.01 1.22
N SER A 284 -28.23 -2.34 2.13
CA SER A 284 -28.40 -0.90 2.34
C SER A 284 -28.09 -0.10 1.07
N GLN A 285 -27.09 -0.51 0.28
CA GLN A 285 -26.64 0.25 -0.88
C GLN A 285 -27.21 -0.25 -2.20
N HIS A 286 -27.58 -1.53 -2.28
CA HIS A 286 -27.97 -2.20 -3.51
C HIS A 286 -29.34 -2.88 -3.45
N GLY A 287 -30.06 -2.83 -2.32
CA GLY A 287 -31.30 -3.58 -2.11
C GLY A 287 -32.43 -3.32 -3.11
N ASN A 288 -32.40 -2.19 -3.83
CA ASN A 288 -33.38 -1.83 -4.87
C ASN A 288 -32.85 -1.96 -6.30
N GLN A 289 -31.70 -2.62 -6.51
CA GLN A 289 -31.03 -2.72 -7.81
C GLN A 289 -30.85 -4.19 -8.22
N SER A 290 -31.24 -4.55 -9.45
CA SER A 290 -31.04 -5.91 -9.99
C SER A 290 -29.61 -6.15 -10.47
N ALA A 291 -28.98 -5.15 -11.07
CA ALA A 291 -27.65 -5.28 -11.67
C ALA A 291 -26.52 -5.67 -10.69
N PRO A 292 -26.47 -5.17 -9.43
CA PRO A 292 -25.48 -5.63 -8.45
C PRO A 292 -25.66 -7.10 -8.05
N THR A 293 -26.90 -7.58 -7.99
CA THR A 293 -27.23 -8.97 -7.66
C THR A 293 -26.80 -9.94 -8.78
N GLU A 294 -27.02 -9.56 -10.03
CA GLU A 294 -26.52 -10.31 -11.19
C GLU A 294 -24.98 -10.33 -11.24
N ARG A 295 -24.34 -9.20 -10.91
CA ARG A 295 -22.88 -9.14 -10.84
C ARG A 295 -22.31 -10.00 -9.72
N LEU A 296 -22.99 -10.14 -8.58
CA LEU A 296 -22.55 -11.03 -7.49
C LEU A 296 -22.58 -12.51 -7.90
N ALA A 297 -23.49 -12.91 -8.79
CA ALA A 297 -23.63 -14.31 -9.19
C ALA A 297 -22.33 -14.89 -9.77
N SER A 298 -21.53 -14.09 -10.49
CA SER A 298 -20.24 -14.55 -11.05
C SER A 298 -19.14 -14.80 -10.02
N PHE A 299 -19.33 -14.34 -8.77
CA PHE A 299 -18.38 -14.49 -7.68
C PHE A 299 -18.82 -15.50 -6.63
N LYS A 300 -20.00 -16.11 -6.81
CA LYS A 300 -20.60 -17.02 -5.83
C LYS A 300 -19.79 -18.31 -5.73
N LEU A 301 -19.41 -18.65 -4.50
CA LEU A 301 -18.78 -19.92 -4.17
C LEU A 301 -19.82 -20.97 -3.81
N GLY A 302 -20.81 -20.63 -2.99
CA GLY A 302 -21.82 -21.57 -2.53
C GLY A 302 -22.60 -21.08 -1.31
N PRO A 303 -23.48 -21.91 -0.74
CA PRO A 303 -24.25 -21.55 0.45
C PRO A 303 -23.35 -21.51 1.70
N LEU A 304 -23.69 -20.61 2.64
CA LEU A 304 -23.16 -20.65 4.00
C LEU A 304 -23.85 -21.78 4.77
N GLN A 305 -23.07 -22.55 5.52
CA GLN A 305 -23.55 -23.54 6.47
C GLN A 305 -24.25 -22.82 7.63
N LYS A 306 -25.52 -23.15 7.83
CA LYS A 306 -26.33 -22.64 8.96
C LYS A 306 -25.95 -23.32 10.26
#